data_AF-A0AAE4BTM4-F1
#
_entry.id   AF-A0AAE4BTM4-F1
#
_cell.length_a   1.000
_cell.length_b   1.000
_cell.length_c   1.000
_cell.angle_alpha   90.00
_cell.angle_beta   90.00
_cell.angle_gamma   90.00
#
_symmetry.space_group_name_H-M   'P 1'
#
loop_
_entity.id
_entity.type
_entity.pdbx_description
1 polymer ?
#
loop_
_entity_poly.entity_id
_entity_poly.type
_entity_poly.pdbx_seq_one_letter_code
_entity_poly.pdbx_strand_id
1 'polypeptide(L)'
;MMVSRTLFYSLAFSLMILASSCGEVNKAKMEVEGKQISSSKQTKQDFIFQIIDKKTKRQGGQRVNIFVKYRYTPTQSEQSKFIDYRKVREVAVKYIMPTESHPQEDQWENLSKAIAEEIMIMYNFDAISVQWQTHPNDHPKGEALYEPGFHGGVYTIGDIEPLSYEGFIKRPE
;
A
#
# COMPACT_ATOMS: atom_id res chain seq x y z
N MET A 1 16.14 20.89 -83.91
CA MET A 1 15.04 20.89 -82.92
C MET A 1 14.88 22.29 -82.36
N MET A 2 13.62 22.68 -82.21
CA MET A 2 13.04 24.03 -82.06
C MET A 2 13.56 24.76 -80.81
N VAL A 3 14.01 26.02 -80.89
CA VAL A 3 13.32 27.34 -81.03
C VAL A 3 12.84 27.93 -79.70
N SER A 4 13.14 29.22 -79.55
CA SER A 4 12.47 30.27 -78.76
C SER A 4 12.95 30.51 -77.34
N ARG A 5 13.14 31.75 -76.84
CA ARG A 5 13.32 33.14 -77.34
C ARG A 5 12.81 34.03 -76.18
N THR A 6 13.44 35.20 -76.06
CA THR A 6 12.89 36.48 -75.56
C THR A 6 12.71 36.73 -74.05
N LEU A 7 13.68 37.50 -73.50
CA LEU A 7 13.59 38.92 -73.07
C LEU A 7 12.23 39.42 -72.48
N PHE A 8 12.12 40.26 -71.44
CA PHE A 8 12.64 41.64 -71.30
C PHE A 8 12.36 42.16 -69.86
N TYR A 9 13.31 42.94 -69.31
CA TYR A 9 13.26 44.08 -68.37
C TYR A 9 11.95 44.49 -67.65
N SER A 10 12.05 44.81 -66.34
CA SER A 10 12.04 46.20 -65.84
C SER A 10 12.27 46.30 -64.33
N LEU A 11 13.12 47.27 -63.96
CA LEU A 11 13.32 47.85 -62.63
C LEU A 11 12.01 48.31 -61.97
N ALA A 12 11.94 48.30 -60.63
CA ALA A 12 12.03 49.54 -59.82
C ALA A 12 11.69 49.35 -58.32
N PHE A 13 12.53 49.97 -57.49
CA PHE A 13 12.25 50.68 -56.24
C PHE A 13 11.81 49.94 -54.95
N SER A 14 12.81 49.71 -54.10
CA SER A 14 12.96 50.25 -52.73
C SER A 14 11.69 50.65 -51.95
N LEU A 15 11.47 50.02 -50.79
CA LEU A 15 11.22 50.77 -49.54
C LEU A 15 11.56 49.90 -48.32
N MET A 16 12.57 50.32 -47.56
CA MET A 16 12.70 49.93 -46.15
C MET A 16 11.60 50.61 -45.34
N ILE A 17 10.89 49.86 -44.50
CA ILE A 17 10.34 50.38 -43.25
C ILE A 17 10.66 49.35 -42.15
N LEU A 18 11.57 49.72 -41.26
CA LEU A 18 11.62 49.19 -39.89
C LEU A 18 10.38 49.68 -39.15
N ALA A 19 9.74 48.81 -38.36
CA ALA A 19 9.53 49.04 -36.92
C ALA A 19 8.49 48.07 -36.34
N SER A 20 8.94 47.32 -35.35
CA SER A 20 8.36 47.22 -34.01
C SER A 20 6.96 46.62 -33.78
N SER A 21 7.00 45.61 -32.92
CA SER A 21 6.18 45.49 -31.71
C SER A 21 4.79 44.85 -31.80
N CYS A 22 4.71 43.72 -31.09
CA CYS A 22 3.62 43.23 -30.22
C CYS A 22 2.19 43.18 -30.77
N GLY A 23 1.57 42.01 -30.62
CA GLY A 23 0.11 41.95 -30.46
C GLY A 23 -0.55 40.68 -30.96
N GLU A 24 -0.34 39.58 -30.23
CA GLU A 24 -1.35 38.62 -29.81
C GLU A 24 -2.46 38.08 -30.75
N VAL A 25 -2.34 36.77 -31.02
CA VAL A 25 -3.30 35.67 -30.77
C VAL A 25 -4.75 35.79 -31.32
N ASN A 26 -5.14 34.90 -32.26
CA ASN A 26 -5.99 33.72 -31.92
C ASN A 26 -6.60 32.92 -33.09
N LYS A 27 -6.62 31.59 -32.84
CA LYS A 27 -7.58 30.56 -33.29
C LYS A 27 -7.38 29.91 -34.67
N ALA A 28 -6.37 29.06 -34.75
CA ALA A 28 -6.50 27.82 -35.52
C ALA A 28 -7.29 26.79 -34.69
N LYS A 29 -8.46 26.41 -35.20
CA LYS A 29 -9.35 25.38 -34.69
C LYS A 29 -8.68 24.02 -34.93
N MET A 30 -7.98 23.49 -33.93
CA MET A 30 -7.53 22.09 -33.92
C MET A 30 -8.65 21.19 -33.42
N GLU A 31 -9.03 20.27 -34.28
CA GLU A 31 -9.85 19.10 -34.04
C GLU A 31 -9.14 18.22 -32.99
N VAL A 32 -9.74 18.06 -31.81
CA VAL A 32 -9.27 17.10 -30.80
C VAL A 32 -10.09 15.84 -30.97
N GLU A 33 -9.50 14.84 -31.61
CA GLU A 33 -9.93 13.45 -31.52
C GLU A 33 -10.00 13.04 -30.04
N GLY A 34 -11.20 12.78 -29.56
CA GLY A 34 -11.46 12.28 -28.22
C GLY A 34 -10.90 10.88 -28.06
N LYS A 35 -9.66 10.78 -27.57
CA LYS A 35 -9.10 9.53 -27.05
C LYS A 35 -9.90 9.13 -25.80
N GLN A 36 -10.85 8.20 -25.96
CA GLN A 36 -11.50 7.53 -24.83
C GLN A 36 -10.43 6.78 -24.02
N ILE A 37 -9.97 7.39 -22.94
CA ILE A 37 -9.21 6.71 -21.89
C ILE A 37 -10.23 5.87 -21.13
N SER A 38 -10.43 4.63 -21.57
CA SER A 38 -11.02 3.59 -20.74
C SER A 38 -10.02 3.29 -19.62
N SER A 39 -10.05 4.07 -18.54
CA SER A 39 -9.39 3.69 -17.30
C SER A 39 -10.12 2.47 -16.75
N SER A 40 -9.64 1.27 -17.07
CA SER A 40 -10.14 0.05 -16.44
C SER A 40 -9.96 0.24 -14.93
N LYS A 41 -11.06 0.38 -14.20
CA LYS A 41 -11.05 0.59 -12.75
C LYS A 41 -10.44 -0.67 -12.11
N GLN A 42 -9.16 -0.60 -11.75
CA GLN A 42 -8.46 -1.70 -11.10
C GLN A 42 -9.13 -1.95 -9.75
N THR A 43 -9.76 -3.12 -9.61
CA THR A 43 -10.39 -3.51 -8.36
C THR A 43 -9.32 -3.91 -7.35
N LYS A 44 -9.39 -3.34 -6.14
CA LYS A 44 -8.60 -3.76 -4.97
C LYS A 44 -9.50 -4.59 -4.06
N GLN A 45 -8.94 -5.62 -3.45
CA GLN A 45 -9.61 -6.49 -2.49
C GLN A 45 -8.91 -6.37 -1.14
N ASP A 46 -9.67 -6.05 -0.10
CA ASP A 46 -9.21 -6.12 1.29
C ASP A 46 -9.67 -7.45 1.90
N PHE A 47 -8.80 -8.07 2.70
CA PHE A 47 -9.13 -9.25 3.49
C PHE A 47 -8.59 -9.07 4.91
N ILE A 48 -9.32 -9.58 5.90
CA ILE A 48 -8.91 -9.53 7.30
C ILE A 48 -9.07 -10.90 7.96
N PHE A 49 -8.12 -11.25 8.82
CA PHE A 49 -8.27 -12.36 9.75
C PHE A 49 -7.68 -12.03 11.13
N GLN A 50 -8.00 -12.89 12.10
CA GLN A 50 -7.54 -12.75 13.47
C GLN A 50 -7.00 -14.06 14.04
N ILE A 51 -5.99 -13.95 14.89
CA ILE A 51 -5.47 -14.99 15.75
C ILE A 51 -5.75 -14.54 17.18
N ILE A 52 -6.74 -15.15 17.83
CA ILE A 52 -7.21 -14.71 19.15
C ILE A 52 -6.73 -15.67 20.23
N ASP A 53 -6.45 -15.09 21.39
CA ASP A 53 -6.27 -15.79 22.65
C ASP A 53 -5.19 -16.88 22.54
N LYS A 54 -3.97 -16.48 22.16
CA LYS A 54 -2.80 -17.39 22.12
C LYS A 54 -1.83 -17.08 23.23
N LYS A 55 -1.36 -18.13 23.91
CA LYS A 55 -0.35 -18.00 24.97
C LYS A 55 1.03 -17.79 24.33
N THR A 56 1.76 -16.81 24.83
CA THR A 56 3.17 -16.60 24.50
C THR A 56 4.06 -16.94 25.71
N LYS A 57 5.37 -17.07 25.48
CA LYS A 57 6.41 -17.05 26.53
C LYS A 57 7.07 -15.67 26.66
N ARG A 58 6.75 -14.73 25.78
CA ARG A 58 7.24 -13.35 25.79
C ARG A 58 6.72 -12.61 27.01
N GLN A 59 7.55 -11.72 27.56
CA GLN A 59 7.20 -10.72 28.58
C GLN A 59 6.19 -11.22 29.63
N GLY A 60 6.58 -12.19 30.47
CA GLY A 60 5.72 -12.67 31.55
C GLY A 60 4.64 -13.70 31.16
N GLY A 61 4.57 -14.08 29.88
CA GLY A 61 3.76 -15.22 29.43
C GLY A 61 2.27 -14.92 29.27
N GLN A 62 1.94 -13.67 28.94
CA GLN A 62 0.59 -13.20 28.64
C GLN A 62 -0.06 -13.94 27.47
N ARG A 63 -1.32 -13.60 27.22
CA ARG A 63 -2.08 -14.02 26.04
C ARG A 63 -2.08 -12.88 25.03
N VAL A 64 -2.11 -13.22 23.74
CA VAL A 64 -2.04 -12.25 22.65
C VAL A 64 -3.11 -12.52 21.61
N ASN A 65 -3.52 -11.44 20.97
CA ASN A 65 -4.33 -11.38 19.78
C ASN A 65 -3.47 -10.75 18.67
N ILE A 66 -3.60 -11.25 17.45
CA ILE A 66 -2.97 -10.67 16.26
C ILE A 66 -4.05 -10.50 15.20
N PHE A 67 -4.18 -9.29 14.67
CA PHE A 67 -5.09 -8.97 13.58
C PHE A 67 -4.27 -8.60 12.36
N VAL A 68 -4.67 -9.10 11.20
CA VAL A 68 -3.98 -8.85 9.94
C VAL A 68 -5.00 -8.49 8.89
N LYS A 69 -4.85 -7.31 8.31
CA LYS A 69 -5.62 -6.81 7.17
C LYS A 69 -4.68 -6.57 6.02
N TYR A 70 -4.96 -7.12 4.84
CA TYR A 70 -4.14 -6.89 3.66
C TYR A 70 -4.98 -6.58 2.43
N ARG A 71 -4.40 -5.84 1.51
CA ARG A 71 -4.97 -5.41 0.24
C ARG A 71 -4.20 -6.01 -0.92
N TYR A 72 -4.90 -6.56 -1.89
CA TYR A 72 -4.29 -7.04 -3.12
C TYR A 72 -5.16 -6.74 -4.35
N THR A 73 -4.53 -6.73 -5.52
CA THR A 73 -5.21 -6.61 -6.80
C THR A 73 -5.45 -8.01 -7.36
N PRO A 74 -6.71 -8.46 -7.51
CA PRO A 74 -6.98 -9.67 -8.25
C PRO A 74 -6.58 -9.48 -9.72
N THR A 75 -5.74 -10.35 -10.26
CA THR A 75 -5.46 -10.34 -11.70
C THR A 75 -6.71 -10.79 -12.45
N GLN A 76 -7.12 -10.02 -13.48
CA GLN A 76 -8.38 -10.27 -14.21
C GLN A 76 -8.44 -11.65 -14.89
N SER A 77 -7.28 -12.26 -15.18
CA SER A 77 -7.18 -13.61 -15.74
C SER A 77 -7.29 -14.74 -14.71
N GLU A 78 -7.26 -14.44 -13.41
CA GLU A 78 -7.27 -15.44 -12.32
C GLU A 78 -8.27 -15.08 -11.20
N GLN A 79 -9.52 -14.74 -11.55
CA GLN A 79 -10.63 -14.68 -10.56
C GLN A 79 -10.75 -15.96 -9.69
N SER A 80 -10.05 -17.04 -10.06
CA SER A 80 -10.01 -18.34 -9.38
C SER A 80 -8.85 -18.57 -8.40
N LYS A 81 -8.05 -17.58 -7.98
CA LYS A 81 -7.02 -17.81 -6.94
C LYS A 81 -7.01 -16.71 -5.88
N PHE A 82 -8.07 -16.65 -5.08
CA PHE A 82 -7.99 -16.00 -3.77
C PHE A 82 -6.74 -16.49 -3.03
N ILE A 83 -6.02 -15.58 -2.39
CA ILE A 83 -4.88 -15.96 -1.55
C ILE A 83 -5.39 -16.85 -0.42
N ASP A 84 -4.76 -18.00 -0.23
CA ASP A 84 -5.04 -18.85 0.92
C ASP A 84 -4.54 -18.17 2.19
N TYR A 85 -5.45 -17.49 2.89
CA TYR A 85 -5.15 -16.75 4.11
C TYR A 85 -4.54 -17.63 5.21
N ARG A 86 -4.72 -18.96 5.15
CA ARG A 86 -4.11 -19.89 6.12
C ARG A 86 -2.59 -19.85 6.06
N LYS A 87 -2.01 -19.68 4.87
CA LYS A 87 -0.56 -19.53 4.69
C LYS A 87 -0.06 -18.19 5.23
N VAL A 88 -0.81 -17.11 5.02
CA VAL A 88 -0.51 -15.78 5.61
C VAL A 88 -0.57 -15.85 7.14
N ARG A 89 -1.57 -16.56 7.67
CA ARG A 89 -1.73 -16.79 9.11
C ARG A 89 -0.56 -17.59 9.70
N GLU A 90 -0.04 -18.59 8.99
CA GLU A 90 1.13 -19.35 9.43
C GLU A 90 2.34 -18.46 9.69
N VAL A 91 2.59 -17.46 8.82
CA VAL A 91 3.64 -16.46 9.04
C VAL A 91 3.45 -15.72 10.35
N ALA A 92 2.27 -15.13 10.57
CA ALA A 92 1.98 -14.39 11.80
C ALA A 92 2.07 -15.26 13.07
N VAL A 93 1.68 -16.54 13.00
CA VAL A 93 1.75 -17.47 14.14
C VAL A 93 3.19 -17.72 14.60
N LYS A 94 4.19 -17.65 13.71
CA LYS A 94 5.61 -17.85 14.08
C LYS A 94 6.07 -16.88 15.16
N TYR A 95 5.56 -15.65 15.13
CA TYR A 95 5.96 -14.56 16.02
C TYR A 95 5.37 -14.67 17.43
N ILE A 96 4.38 -15.54 17.64
CA ILE A 96 3.74 -15.73 18.95
C ILE A 96 4.75 -16.24 19.96
N MET A 97 5.67 -17.12 19.58
CA MET A 97 6.72 -17.62 20.46
C MET A 97 8.05 -16.89 20.20
N PRO A 98 8.93 -16.75 21.22
CA PRO A 98 10.30 -16.30 21.02
C PRO A 98 11.02 -17.13 19.96
N THR A 99 11.79 -16.45 19.11
CA THR A 99 12.72 -17.04 18.13
C THR A 99 14.09 -16.43 18.34
N GLU A 100 15.11 -16.95 17.65
CA GLU A 100 16.46 -16.37 17.70
C GLU A 100 16.49 -14.92 17.15
N SER A 101 15.74 -14.64 16.08
CA SER A 101 15.65 -13.31 15.49
C SER A 101 14.74 -12.34 16.25
N HIS A 102 13.78 -12.87 17.01
CA HIS A 102 12.83 -12.10 17.82
C HIS A 102 12.78 -12.70 19.22
N PRO A 103 13.74 -12.36 20.10
CA PRO A 103 13.89 -12.97 21.41
C PRO A 103 12.80 -12.51 22.38
N GLN A 104 12.77 -13.08 23.59
CA GLN A 104 11.65 -12.94 24.54
C GLN A 104 11.35 -11.48 24.94
N GLU A 105 12.39 -10.66 24.96
CA GLU A 105 12.45 -9.25 25.31
C GLU A 105 12.11 -8.30 24.16
N ASP A 106 11.87 -8.82 22.95
CA ASP A 106 11.52 -7.99 21.80
C ASP A 106 10.19 -7.24 22.04
N GLN A 107 10.10 -6.05 21.49
CA GLN A 107 8.97 -5.14 21.68
C GLN A 107 7.77 -5.56 20.83
N TRP A 108 6.55 -5.38 21.35
CA TRP A 108 5.32 -5.75 20.64
C TRP A 108 5.17 -5.01 19.29
N GLU A 109 5.64 -3.77 19.23
CA GLU A 109 5.70 -2.94 18.04
C GLU A 109 6.63 -3.53 16.98
N ASN A 110 7.80 -4.04 17.40
CA ASN A 110 8.75 -4.71 16.51
C ASN A 110 8.16 -6.00 15.93
N LEU A 111 7.42 -6.77 16.73
CA LEU A 111 6.74 -7.97 16.23
C LEU A 111 5.68 -7.61 15.19
N SER A 112 4.90 -6.56 15.42
CA SER A 112 3.89 -6.07 14.46
C SER A 112 4.52 -5.68 13.13
N LYS A 113 5.64 -4.95 13.20
CA LYS A 113 6.44 -4.57 12.03
C LYS A 113 6.99 -5.78 11.29
N ALA A 114 7.64 -6.71 12.00
CA ALA A 114 8.29 -7.87 11.39
C ALA A 114 7.28 -8.80 10.69
N ILE A 115 6.10 -9.03 11.29
CA ILE A 115 5.01 -9.77 10.65
C ILE A 115 4.58 -9.08 9.34
N ALA A 116 4.38 -7.76 9.37
CA ALA A 116 3.96 -7.01 8.19
C ALA A 116 4.99 -7.06 7.06
N GLU A 117 6.26 -6.88 7.39
CA GLU A 117 7.37 -6.92 6.44
C GLU A 117 7.55 -8.32 5.83
N GLU A 118 7.55 -9.40 6.63
CA GLU A 118 7.67 -10.77 6.11
C GLU A 118 6.51 -11.13 5.18
N ILE A 119 5.27 -10.79 5.56
CA ILE A 119 4.08 -11.06 4.71
C ILE A 119 4.17 -10.27 3.40
N MET A 120 4.55 -8.99 3.45
CA MET A 120 4.71 -8.18 2.23
C MET A 120 5.75 -8.77 1.28
N ILE A 121 6.89 -9.23 1.80
CA ILE A 121 7.95 -9.86 1.00
C ILE A 121 7.45 -11.17 0.37
N MET A 122 6.73 -12.00 1.13
CA MET A 122 6.30 -13.33 0.67
C MET A 122 5.16 -13.28 -0.36
N TYR A 123 4.24 -12.33 -0.25
CA TYR A 123 3.00 -12.32 -1.03
C TYR A 123 2.86 -11.13 -1.98
N ASN A 124 3.71 -10.11 -1.86
CA ASN A 124 3.69 -8.92 -2.70
C ASN A 124 2.30 -8.26 -2.76
N PHE A 125 1.70 -8.05 -1.59
CA PHE A 125 0.44 -7.32 -1.46
C PHE A 125 0.61 -5.84 -1.80
N ASP A 126 -0.50 -5.17 -2.14
CA ASP A 126 -0.51 -3.74 -2.40
C ASP A 126 -0.34 -2.92 -1.10
N ALA A 127 -0.91 -3.42 0.00
CA ALA A 127 -0.82 -2.82 1.32
C ALA A 127 -1.15 -3.84 2.42
N ILE A 128 -0.69 -3.60 3.65
CA ILE A 128 -0.98 -4.42 4.83
C ILE A 128 -1.06 -3.55 6.08
N SER A 129 -1.91 -3.95 7.03
CA SER A 129 -1.90 -3.46 8.40
C SER A 129 -1.94 -4.66 9.35
N VAL A 130 -1.07 -4.64 10.36
CA VAL A 130 -0.95 -5.67 11.39
C VAL A 130 -1.10 -5.00 12.75
N GLN A 131 -1.98 -5.55 13.58
CA GLN A 131 -2.15 -5.13 14.96
C GLN A 131 -1.81 -6.29 15.89
N TRP A 132 -0.84 -6.07 16.77
CA TRP A 132 -0.59 -6.91 17.93
C TRP A 132 -1.33 -6.36 19.14
N GLN A 133 -1.96 -7.24 19.90
CA GLN A 133 -2.67 -6.88 21.12
C GLN A 133 -2.38 -7.92 22.21
N THR A 134 -1.68 -7.50 23.25
CA THR A 134 -1.38 -8.26 24.46
C THR A 134 -2.52 -8.09 25.47
N HIS A 135 -2.89 -9.19 26.13
CA HIS A 135 -3.91 -9.21 27.18
C HIS A 135 -3.35 -8.62 28.48
N PRO A 136 -4.22 -8.09 29.36
CA PRO A 136 -3.80 -7.62 30.67
C PRO A 136 -3.08 -8.70 31.47
N ASN A 137 -2.12 -8.28 32.30
CA ASN A 137 -1.56 -9.08 33.37
C ASN A 137 -1.94 -8.46 34.73
N ASP A 138 -3.24 -8.47 35.04
CA ASP A 138 -3.79 -7.85 36.25
C ASP A 138 -3.42 -8.62 37.53
N HIS A 139 -3.01 -9.87 37.39
CA HIS A 139 -2.63 -10.76 38.50
C HIS A 139 -1.36 -11.54 38.15
N PRO A 140 -0.19 -10.86 38.08
CA PRO A 140 1.05 -11.53 37.76
C PRO A 140 1.36 -12.65 38.77
N LYS A 141 1.87 -13.78 38.26
CA LYS A 141 2.40 -14.86 39.08
C LYS A 141 3.92 -14.86 38.98
N GLY A 142 4.61 -15.05 40.11
CA GLY A 142 6.07 -15.07 40.15
C GLY A 142 6.68 -13.71 39.83
N GLU A 143 7.65 -13.68 38.92
CA GLU A 143 8.40 -12.47 38.53
C GLU A 143 7.76 -11.66 37.40
N ALA A 144 6.54 -12.00 36.99
CA ALA A 144 5.86 -11.28 35.91
C ALA A 144 5.48 -9.85 36.36
N LEU A 145 5.60 -8.87 35.44
CA LEU A 145 5.23 -7.48 35.70
C LEU A 145 3.70 -7.30 35.71
N TYR A 146 3.21 -6.47 36.62
CA TYR A 146 1.81 -6.03 36.60
C TYR A 146 1.60 -5.05 35.45
N GLU A 147 0.77 -5.43 34.49
CA GLU A 147 0.49 -4.65 33.28
C GLU A 147 -1.01 -4.63 33.00
N PRO A 148 -1.73 -3.63 33.54
CA PRO A 148 -3.17 -3.58 33.39
C PRO A 148 -3.56 -3.14 31.98
N GLY A 149 -4.70 -3.65 31.53
CA GLY A 149 -5.27 -3.29 30.25
C GLY A 149 -4.59 -3.95 29.05
N PHE A 150 -5.32 -3.94 27.94
CA PHE A 150 -4.79 -4.41 26.67
C PHE A 150 -3.85 -3.36 26.08
N HIS A 151 -2.74 -3.81 25.51
CA HIS A 151 -1.72 -2.94 24.93
C HIS A 151 -1.05 -3.64 23.75
N GLY A 152 -0.29 -2.91 22.93
CA GLY A 152 0.40 -3.47 21.77
C GLY A 152 0.64 -2.42 20.69
N GLY A 153 0.91 -2.87 19.47
CA GLY A 153 1.29 -2.02 18.36
C GLY A 153 0.44 -2.24 17.11
N VAL A 154 0.34 -1.21 16.28
CA VAL A 154 -0.20 -1.29 14.92
C VAL A 154 0.89 -0.86 13.96
N TYR A 155 1.14 -1.64 12.92
CA TYR A 155 2.07 -1.29 11.86
C TYR A 155 1.41 -1.46 10.50
N THR A 156 1.55 -0.44 9.64
CA THR A 156 0.87 -0.37 8.34
C THR A 156 1.86 -0.01 7.24
N ILE A 157 1.79 -0.74 6.13
CA ILE A 157 2.58 -0.51 4.92
C ILE A 157 1.61 -0.30 3.75
N GLY A 158 1.84 0.73 2.94
CA GLY A 158 1.03 1.04 1.76
C GLY A 158 -0.26 1.78 2.08
N ASP A 159 -1.06 2.03 1.05
CA ASP A 159 -2.33 2.75 1.15
C ASP A 159 -3.46 1.79 1.56
N ILE A 160 -3.66 1.65 2.87
CA ILE A 160 -4.77 0.94 3.51
C ILE A 160 -5.05 1.57 4.87
N GLU A 161 -6.32 1.67 5.25
CA GLU A 161 -6.68 2.18 6.57
C GLU A 161 -6.05 1.30 7.66
N PRO A 162 -5.28 1.89 8.60
CA PRO A 162 -4.69 1.16 9.72
C PRO A 162 -5.74 0.39 10.51
N LEU A 163 -5.36 -0.77 11.04
CA LEU A 163 -6.20 -1.48 11.99
C LEU A 163 -6.37 -0.65 13.26
N SER A 164 -7.60 -0.31 13.58
CA SER A 164 -8.00 0.36 14.81
C SER A 164 -9.06 -0.47 15.54
N TYR A 165 -8.87 -1.80 15.62
CA TYR A 165 -9.87 -2.65 16.27
C TYR A 165 -9.97 -2.29 17.76
N GLU A 166 -11.07 -1.62 18.11
CA GLU A 166 -11.51 -1.34 19.48
C GLU A 166 -12.14 -2.57 20.16
N GLY A 167 -12.34 -3.66 19.40
CA GLY A 167 -12.89 -4.92 19.90
C GLY A 167 -11.86 -5.72 20.70
N PHE A 168 -11.87 -5.57 22.01
CA PHE A 168 -11.23 -6.50 22.94
C PHE A 168 -11.95 -7.86 22.88
N ILE A 169 -11.64 -8.67 21.88
CA ILE A 169 -12.28 -9.98 21.73
C ILE A 169 -11.67 -10.92 22.76
N LYS A 170 -12.34 -11.05 23.91
CA LYS A 170 -12.26 -12.27 24.71
C LYS A 170 -12.91 -13.38 23.88
N ARG A 171 -12.39 -14.60 23.97
CA ARG A 171 -13.05 -15.78 23.41
C ARG A 171 -14.48 -15.83 23.98
N PRO A 172 -15.53 -16.04 23.18
CA PRO A 172 -16.83 -16.42 23.71
C PRO A 172 -16.63 -17.67 24.57
N GLU A 173 -17.12 -17.64 25.81
CA GLU A 173 -17.07 -18.76 26.75
C GLU A 173 -17.90 -19.95 26.25
#